data_AF-A0A2R6HQR2-F1
#
_entry.id   AF-A0A2R6HQR2-F1
#
_cell.length_a   1.000
_cell.length_b   1.000
_cell.length_c   1.000
_cell.angle_alpha   90.00
_cell.angle_beta   90.00
_cell.angle_gamma   90.00
#
_symmetry.space_group_name_H-M   'P 1'
#
loop_
_entity.id
_entity.type
_entity.pdbx_description
1 polymer ?
#
loop_
_entity_poly.entity_id
_entity_poly.type
_entity_poly.pdbx_seq_one_letter_code
_entity_poly.pdbx_strand_id
1 'polypeptide(L)'
;MGSSLEPTRTAVVAVVVVLAGCSGASLVDSVADIETASTATQTPVGAGSANGTLEVHFINVGQSVGTLVVAPSGETMLVDTGHYSTDGAYVLQYLRAHGIERLDHLVVTHGDADHIGGNAALIEYYETEADGIGAVYDPGIAASTQTYAEYLDAVEEHGVTVYETREGDRLDFAGVDVQVLGPPDPYIEDRARNENSIVLRLSHGQTSFMLTGDAEDDQEAYLVSEYGQRLNATVLKAGHHGSASSTSEQLLDAVGPETVVVSSAYESQYGHPTDEVLNRLHDRSIPTYWTATHGNVVFVSDGEGVSVRTQQSAPTDPRSLRDGEPITPGASGEVTERARIGGGAVQTPETAIATDGGTATDPGSGSDDGTPSADTLVVERINADAAGDDRENLDDEYIVFGNSGDETLDLSEWAVEDEVGKTYRFPEGTTLAPGDSVTLHTGSGTDTETDLYWGNGSPVWNNGGDTVLVRNPQGGIVHQETYE
;
A
#
# COMPACT_ATOMS: atom_id res chain seq x y z
N MET A 1 -67.95 -48.36 -36.89
CA MET A 1 -67.55 -49.75 -36.63
C MET A 1 -66.44 -50.08 -37.62
N GLY A 2 -65.17 -50.26 -37.26
CA GLY A 2 -64.44 -50.17 -36.00
C GLY A 2 -62.98 -49.84 -36.34
N SER A 3 -62.34 -49.09 -35.46
CA SER A 3 -60.93 -48.68 -35.53
C SER A 3 -60.00 -49.87 -35.26
N SER A 4 -59.01 -50.07 -36.13
CA SER A 4 -57.91 -51.02 -35.92
C SER A 4 -56.68 -50.23 -35.43
N LEU A 5 -56.24 -50.58 -34.23
CA LEU A 5 -54.96 -50.17 -33.63
C LEU A 5 -53.88 -51.15 -34.11
N GLU A 6 -52.76 -50.65 -34.60
CA GLU A 6 -51.52 -51.41 -34.74
C GLU A 6 -50.45 -50.86 -33.78
N PRO A 7 -49.62 -51.73 -33.16
CA PRO A 7 -48.73 -51.34 -32.06
C PRO A 7 -47.33 -50.90 -32.53
N THR A 8 -46.78 -50.00 -31.73
CA THR A 8 -45.41 -49.48 -31.72
C THR A 8 -44.36 -50.58 -31.68
N ARG A 9 -43.36 -50.52 -32.58
CA ARG A 9 -42.14 -51.35 -32.52
C ARG A 9 -40.96 -50.50 -32.05
N THR A 10 -40.57 -50.70 -30.81
CA THR A 10 -39.27 -50.29 -30.24
C THR A 10 -38.18 -51.22 -30.77
N ALA A 11 -37.17 -50.67 -31.44
CA ALA A 11 -35.97 -51.42 -31.83
C ALA A 11 -34.86 -51.18 -30.79
N VAL A 12 -34.46 -52.26 -30.14
CA VAL A 12 -33.29 -52.35 -29.24
C VAL A 12 -32.06 -52.59 -30.12
N VAL A 13 -31.05 -51.73 -30.02
CA VAL A 13 -29.73 -51.97 -30.62
C VAL A 13 -28.84 -52.61 -29.57
N ALA A 14 -28.45 -53.85 -29.83
CA ALA A 14 -27.51 -54.63 -29.04
C ALA A 14 -26.07 -54.25 -29.43
N VAL A 15 -25.24 -53.87 -28.47
CA VAL A 15 -23.79 -53.72 -28.64
C VAL A 15 -23.13 -55.06 -28.32
N VAL A 16 -22.44 -55.62 -29.30
CA VAL A 16 -21.66 -56.86 -29.20
C VAL A 16 -20.31 -56.55 -28.58
N VAL A 17 -20.06 -57.08 -27.38
CA VAL A 17 -18.74 -57.09 -26.73
C VAL A 17 -17.98 -58.33 -27.19
N VAL A 18 -16.83 -58.15 -27.84
CA VAL A 18 -15.91 -59.24 -28.18
C VAL A 18 -14.90 -59.39 -27.05
N LEU A 19 -15.06 -60.47 -26.26
CA LEU A 19 -14.10 -60.92 -25.25
C LEU A 19 -13.05 -61.82 -25.91
N ALA A 20 -11.80 -61.35 -25.96
CA ALA A 20 -10.63 -62.20 -26.13
C ALA A 20 -9.94 -62.35 -24.76
N GLY A 21 -10.13 -63.49 -24.12
CA GLY A 21 -9.42 -63.87 -22.91
C GLY A 21 -8.22 -64.76 -23.23
N CYS A 22 -7.09 -64.51 -22.56
CA CYS A 22 -6.08 -65.51 -22.20
C CYS A 22 -5.38 -65.04 -20.90
N SER A 23 -5.86 -65.60 -19.79
CA SER A 23 -5.14 -66.19 -18.66
C SER A 23 -3.73 -65.68 -18.29
N GLY A 24 -3.58 -65.21 -17.05
CA GLY A 24 -2.53 -65.73 -16.16
C GLY A 24 -1.64 -64.74 -15.40
N ALA A 25 -2.06 -64.44 -14.17
CA ALA A 25 -1.25 -64.31 -12.96
C ALA A 25 -0.38 -63.04 -12.69
N SER A 26 -0.69 -62.47 -11.52
CA SER A 26 0.19 -61.80 -10.54
C SER A 26 0.47 -60.30 -10.69
N LEU A 27 -0.32 -59.54 -9.91
CA LEU A 27 0.06 -58.40 -9.06
C LEU A 27 1.53 -57.93 -9.17
N VAL A 28 1.77 -56.79 -9.83
CA VAL A 28 2.41 -55.59 -9.26
C VAL A 28 1.99 -54.42 -10.16
N ASP A 29 1.38 -53.40 -9.57
CA ASP A 29 1.05 -52.15 -10.24
C ASP A 29 2.36 -51.41 -10.57
N SER A 30 2.54 -50.97 -11.80
CA SER A 30 3.67 -50.14 -12.22
C SER A 30 3.10 -49.04 -13.10
N VAL A 31 2.58 -48.03 -12.42
CA VAL A 31 2.21 -46.74 -12.99
C VAL A 31 3.50 -46.08 -13.45
N ALA A 32 3.45 -45.57 -14.68
CA ALA A 32 4.53 -44.89 -15.34
C ALA A 32 5.00 -43.65 -14.57
N ASP A 33 6.28 -43.39 -14.71
CA ASP A 33 7.09 -42.34 -14.09
C ASP A 33 6.41 -40.96 -14.09
N ILE A 34 6.05 -40.50 -12.88
CA ILE A 34 5.96 -39.07 -12.57
C ILE A 34 7.34 -38.72 -11.98
N GLU A 35 8.12 -37.94 -12.72
CA GLU A 35 9.33 -37.33 -12.18
C GLU A 35 8.94 -36.41 -11.03
N THR A 36 9.13 -36.89 -9.81
CA THR A 36 9.06 -36.08 -8.60
C THR A 36 10.21 -35.09 -8.62
N ALA A 37 9.90 -33.83 -8.94
CA ALA A 37 10.83 -32.73 -8.73
C ALA A 37 11.29 -32.73 -7.28
N SER A 38 12.58 -32.96 -7.09
CA SER A 38 13.23 -33.00 -5.78
C SER A 38 13.02 -31.65 -5.08
N THR A 39 12.37 -31.69 -3.91
CA THR A 39 12.23 -30.56 -2.99
C THR A 39 13.63 -30.14 -2.52
N ALA A 40 14.25 -29.21 -3.25
CA ALA A 40 15.46 -28.55 -2.81
C ALA A 40 15.06 -27.55 -1.71
N THR A 41 15.31 -27.92 -0.46
CA THR A 41 15.31 -26.99 0.67
C THR A 41 16.42 -25.97 0.45
N GLN A 42 16.10 -24.87 -0.24
CA GLN A 42 17.02 -23.75 -0.40
C GLN A 42 17.00 -22.92 0.87
N THR A 43 18.18 -22.80 1.48
CA THR A 43 18.50 -21.88 2.57
C THR A 43 18.10 -20.45 2.19
N PRO A 44 17.62 -19.60 3.13
CA PRO A 44 17.25 -18.22 2.82
C PRO A 44 18.40 -17.53 2.11
N VAL A 45 18.12 -17.01 0.91
CA VAL A 45 19.06 -16.17 0.17
C VAL A 45 19.26 -14.91 1.00
N GLY A 46 20.46 -14.74 1.55
CA GLY A 46 20.83 -13.55 2.30
C GLY A 46 20.67 -12.30 1.43
N ALA A 47 20.26 -11.21 2.07
CA ALA A 47 20.10 -9.88 1.49
C ALA A 47 21.30 -9.48 0.62
N GLY A 48 21.18 -9.70 -0.69
CA GLY A 48 21.96 -8.96 -1.67
C GLY A 48 21.42 -7.53 -1.73
N SER A 49 22.28 -6.56 -2.01
CA SER A 49 21.85 -5.20 -2.37
C SER A 49 20.82 -5.34 -3.49
N ALA A 50 19.58 -4.92 -3.24
CA ALA A 50 18.60 -4.78 -4.29
C ALA A 50 19.14 -3.78 -5.33
N ASN A 51 18.93 -4.05 -6.62
CA ASN A 51 19.31 -3.16 -7.70
C ASN A 51 18.04 -2.69 -8.39
N GLY A 52 17.84 -1.38 -8.49
CA GLY A 52 16.62 -0.78 -9.03
C GLY A 52 15.52 -0.66 -7.99
N THR A 53 14.30 -0.37 -8.45
CA THR A 53 13.15 -0.11 -7.59
C THR A 53 12.01 -1.10 -7.84
N LEU A 54 11.32 -1.50 -6.78
CA LEU A 54 10.02 -2.17 -6.85
C LEU A 54 8.94 -1.11 -6.65
N GLU A 55 8.03 -0.98 -7.61
CA GLU A 55 6.89 -0.07 -7.52
C GLU A 55 5.59 -0.85 -7.31
N VAL A 56 4.78 -0.44 -6.33
CA VAL A 56 3.47 -1.04 -6.01
C VAL A 56 2.42 0.05 -6.04
N HIS A 57 1.55 0.01 -7.05
CA HIS A 57 0.57 1.04 -7.38
C HIS A 57 -0.83 0.56 -7.01
N PHE A 58 -1.41 1.16 -5.98
CA PHE A 58 -2.81 0.97 -5.60
C PHE A 58 -3.65 1.99 -6.37
N ILE A 59 -4.38 1.51 -7.38
CA ILE A 59 -5.12 2.36 -8.31
C ILE A 59 -6.46 2.75 -7.67
N ASN A 60 -6.82 4.04 -7.68
CA ASN A 60 -8.12 4.52 -7.21
C ASN A 60 -9.22 4.14 -8.21
N VAL A 61 -9.85 3.01 -7.96
CA VAL A 61 -10.94 2.44 -8.76
C VAL A 61 -12.29 2.42 -8.01
N GLY A 62 -12.38 3.11 -6.88
CA GLY A 62 -13.58 3.16 -6.03
C GLY A 62 -13.71 1.96 -5.10
N GLN A 63 -14.92 1.41 -4.95
CA GLN A 63 -15.20 0.25 -4.09
C GLN A 63 -14.79 -1.04 -4.82
N SER A 64 -13.49 -1.19 -5.06
CA SER A 64 -12.90 -2.27 -5.85
C SER A 64 -11.36 -2.23 -5.70
N VAL A 65 -10.65 -3.23 -6.23
CA VAL A 65 -9.18 -3.31 -6.18
C VAL A 65 -8.60 -3.42 -7.60
N GLY A 66 -7.49 -2.71 -7.82
CA GLY A 66 -6.56 -2.98 -8.90
C GLY A 66 -5.16 -2.52 -8.47
N THR A 67 -4.21 -3.44 -8.47
CA THR A 67 -2.84 -3.18 -7.98
C THR A 67 -1.81 -3.56 -9.04
N LEU A 68 -1.13 -2.57 -9.61
CA LEU A 68 0.00 -2.82 -10.51
C LEU A 68 1.28 -2.94 -9.68
N VAL A 69 2.09 -3.94 -9.97
CA VAL A 69 3.43 -4.13 -9.41
C VAL A 69 4.43 -4.14 -10.56
N VAL A 70 5.49 -3.33 -10.46
CA VAL A 70 6.57 -3.27 -11.44
C VAL A 70 7.89 -3.63 -10.76
N ALA A 71 8.50 -4.72 -11.21
CA ALA A 71 9.78 -5.19 -10.72
C ALA A 71 10.93 -4.25 -11.14
N PRO A 72 12.09 -4.33 -10.48
CA PRO A 72 13.29 -3.60 -10.92
C PRO A 72 13.73 -3.91 -12.36
N SER A 73 13.36 -5.08 -12.89
CA SER A 73 13.60 -5.49 -14.27
C SER A 73 12.68 -4.82 -15.30
N GLY A 74 11.57 -4.20 -14.85
CA GLY A 74 10.45 -3.76 -15.68
C GLY A 74 9.38 -4.84 -15.92
N GLU A 75 9.55 -6.04 -15.37
CA GLU A 75 8.53 -7.11 -15.39
C GLU A 75 7.29 -6.68 -14.60
N THR A 76 6.11 -7.03 -15.09
CA THR A 76 4.84 -6.50 -14.56
C THR A 76 3.92 -7.59 -14.00
N MET A 77 3.33 -7.28 -12.85
CA MET A 77 2.29 -8.10 -12.24
C MET A 77 1.08 -7.21 -11.94
N LEU A 78 -0.09 -7.61 -12.42
CA LEU A 78 -1.36 -6.97 -12.06
C LEU A 78 -2.12 -7.89 -11.11
N VAL A 79 -2.44 -7.39 -9.92
CA VAL A 79 -3.25 -8.08 -8.91
C VAL A 79 -4.64 -7.43 -8.89
N ASP A 80 -5.64 -8.19 -9.34
CA ASP A 80 -7.02 -7.76 -9.56
C ASP A 80 -7.18 -6.59 -10.57
N THR A 81 -8.37 -6.44 -11.14
CA THR A 81 -8.60 -5.67 -12.37
C THR A 81 -9.71 -4.63 -12.27
N GLY A 82 -10.16 -4.32 -11.07
CA GLY A 82 -11.14 -3.27 -10.84
C GLY A 82 -12.59 -3.74 -11.01
N HIS A 83 -13.50 -2.76 -11.08
CA HIS A 83 -14.92 -2.98 -10.87
C HIS A 83 -15.67 -3.39 -12.14
N TYR A 84 -16.53 -4.40 -12.04
CA TYR A 84 -17.30 -4.96 -13.17
C TYR A 84 -18.19 -3.94 -13.89
N SER A 85 -18.77 -2.96 -13.18
CA SER A 85 -19.63 -1.94 -13.80
C SER A 85 -18.90 -1.02 -14.79
N THR A 86 -17.57 -1.04 -14.77
CA THR A 86 -16.71 -0.25 -15.65
C THR A 86 -15.84 -1.12 -16.56
N ASP A 87 -16.01 -2.44 -16.53
CA ASP A 87 -15.14 -3.41 -17.21
C ASP A 87 -13.64 -3.17 -16.92
N GLY A 88 -13.31 -2.77 -15.69
CA GLY A 88 -11.93 -2.42 -15.31
C GLY A 88 -11.34 -1.20 -16.04
N ALA A 89 -12.15 -0.35 -16.67
CA ALA A 89 -11.68 0.75 -17.52
C ALA A 89 -10.69 1.69 -16.83
N TYR A 90 -10.83 1.95 -15.53
CA TYR A 90 -9.87 2.78 -14.78
C TYR A 90 -8.50 2.11 -14.65
N VAL A 91 -8.46 0.80 -14.42
CA VAL A 91 -7.21 0.03 -14.39
C VAL A 91 -6.58 0.05 -15.78
N LEU A 92 -7.33 -0.29 -16.83
CA LEU A 92 -6.82 -0.30 -18.20
C LEU A 92 -6.32 1.10 -18.64
N GLN A 93 -7.04 2.17 -18.28
CA GLN A 93 -6.60 3.54 -18.53
C GLN A 93 -5.29 3.85 -17.81
N TYR A 94 -5.16 3.47 -16.54
CA TYR A 94 -3.95 3.67 -15.76
C TYR A 94 -2.75 2.94 -16.37
N LEU A 95 -2.91 1.65 -16.70
CA LEU A 95 -1.86 0.83 -17.33
C LEU A 95 -1.38 1.45 -18.66
N ARG A 96 -2.32 1.89 -19.50
CA ARG A 96 -1.99 2.55 -20.78
C ARG A 96 -1.28 3.89 -20.59
N ALA A 97 -1.66 4.66 -19.57
CA ALA A 97 -0.99 5.92 -19.25
C ALA A 97 0.45 5.69 -18.74
N HIS A 98 0.73 4.54 -18.13
CA HIS A 98 2.06 4.15 -17.66
C HIS A 98 2.87 3.38 -18.72
N GLY A 99 2.36 3.26 -19.95
CA GLY A 99 3.06 2.58 -21.03
C GLY A 99 3.24 1.08 -20.80
N ILE A 100 2.35 0.45 -20.03
CA ILE A 100 2.37 -1.00 -19.81
C ILE A 100 1.82 -1.68 -21.07
N GLU A 101 2.72 -2.21 -21.89
CA GLU A 101 2.38 -2.92 -23.13
C GLU A 101 2.26 -4.44 -22.93
N ARG A 102 2.72 -4.96 -21.79
CA ARG A 102 2.67 -6.39 -21.43
C ARG A 102 2.28 -6.56 -19.97
N LEU A 103 1.53 -7.61 -19.66
CA LEU A 103 1.38 -8.14 -18.31
C LEU A 103 2.10 -9.48 -18.20
N ASP A 104 3.18 -9.58 -17.44
CA ASP A 104 3.86 -10.87 -17.27
C ASP A 104 3.05 -11.80 -16.37
N HIS A 105 2.40 -11.24 -15.34
CA HIS A 105 1.53 -11.97 -14.43
C HIS A 105 0.19 -11.23 -14.21
N LEU A 106 -0.92 -11.94 -14.37
CA LEU A 106 -2.23 -11.50 -13.88
C LEU A 106 -2.63 -12.37 -12.69
N VAL A 107 -2.71 -11.79 -11.50
CA VAL A 107 -3.12 -12.50 -10.29
C VAL A 107 -4.57 -12.15 -10.00
N VAL A 108 -5.41 -13.17 -9.91
CA VAL A 108 -6.81 -13.10 -9.50
C VAL A 108 -6.88 -13.56 -8.06
N THR A 109 -7.14 -12.66 -7.12
CA THR A 109 -7.17 -13.05 -5.70
C THR A 109 -8.32 -13.99 -5.42
N HIS A 110 -9.52 -13.67 -5.90
CA HIS A 110 -10.72 -14.50 -5.84
C HIS A 110 -11.76 -14.02 -6.87
N GLY A 111 -12.83 -14.80 -7.07
CA GLY A 111 -13.79 -14.60 -8.16
C GLY A 111 -14.90 -13.57 -7.94
N ASP A 112 -14.69 -12.54 -7.12
CA ASP A 112 -15.70 -11.51 -6.84
C ASP A 112 -15.60 -10.32 -7.80
N ALA A 113 -16.74 -9.71 -8.13
CA ALA A 113 -16.89 -8.84 -9.30
C ALA A 113 -16.18 -7.47 -9.17
N ASP A 114 -15.83 -7.09 -7.95
CA ASP A 114 -15.00 -5.94 -7.59
C ASP A 114 -13.49 -6.26 -7.56
N HIS A 115 -13.13 -7.50 -7.89
CA HIS A 115 -11.74 -7.96 -8.11
C HIS A 115 -11.51 -8.36 -9.56
N ILE A 116 -12.40 -9.19 -10.13
CA ILE A 116 -12.26 -9.71 -11.51
C ILE A 116 -13.00 -8.89 -12.57
N GLY A 117 -13.53 -7.73 -12.19
CA GLY A 117 -14.43 -6.95 -13.03
C GLY A 117 -13.84 -6.51 -14.37
N GLY A 118 -12.52 -6.36 -14.45
CA GLY A 118 -11.81 -6.03 -15.68
C GLY A 118 -11.17 -7.22 -16.39
N ASN A 119 -11.19 -8.44 -15.83
CA ASN A 119 -10.37 -9.55 -16.34
C ASN A 119 -10.59 -9.80 -17.83
N ALA A 120 -11.85 -9.94 -18.26
CA ALA A 120 -12.19 -10.21 -19.65
C ALA A 120 -11.72 -9.09 -20.59
N ALA A 121 -11.99 -7.82 -20.22
CA ALA A 121 -11.63 -6.67 -21.04
C ALA A 121 -10.11 -6.44 -21.11
N LEU A 122 -9.38 -6.69 -20.02
CA LEU A 122 -7.92 -6.60 -20.02
C LEU A 122 -7.29 -7.75 -20.81
N ILE A 123 -7.76 -8.98 -20.66
CA ILE A 123 -7.29 -10.13 -21.46
C ILE A 123 -7.49 -9.83 -22.95
N GLU A 124 -8.70 -9.44 -23.37
CA GLU A 124 -8.99 -9.06 -24.74
C GLU A 124 -8.02 -7.98 -25.24
N TYR A 125 -7.86 -6.89 -24.48
CA TYR A 125 -6.97 -5.79 -24.89
C TYR A 125 -5.51 -6.23 -25.03
N TYR A 126 -4.95 -6.93 -24.04
CA TYR A 126 -3.53 -7.28 -24.07
C TYR A 126 -3.22 -8.32 -25.15
N GLU A 127 -4.12 -9.27 -25.39
CA GLU A 127 -3.92 -10.33 -26.40
C GLU A 127 -4.17 -9.85 -27.84
N THR A 128 -4.96 -8.78 -28.03
CA THR A 128 -5.30 -8.28 -29.37
C THR A 128 -4.61 -6.97 -29.78
N GLU A 129 -4.35 -6.07 -28.82
CA GLU A 129 -3.86 -4.72 -29.07
C GLU A 129 -2.50 -4.42 -28.40
N ALA A 130 -1.97 -5.32 -27.56
CA ALA A 130 -0.69 -5.17 -26.87
C ALA A 130 0.17 -6.45 -26.96
N ASP A 131 1.17 -6.60 -26.08
CA ASP A 131 2.15 -7.69 -26.14
C ASP A 131 1.73 -8.95 -25.34
N GLY A 132 0.45 -9.08 -24.97
CA GLY A 132 -0.13 -10.25 -24.32
C GLY A 132 0.06 -10.33 -22.80
N ILE A 133 -0.49 -11.41 -22.24
CA ILE A 133 -0.44 -11.81 -20.83
C ILE A 133 0.38 -13.09 -20.71
N GLY A 134 1.42 -13.08 -19.87
CA GLY A 134 2.30 -14.23 -19.67
C GLY A 134 1.57 -15.42 -19.05
N ALA A 135 0.96 -15.21 -17.88
CA ALA A 135 0.11 -16.19 -17.22
C ALA A 135 -0.90 -15.55 -16.27
N VAL A 136 -1.99 -16.27 -16.01
CA VAL A 136 -2.97 -15.96 -14.96
C VAL A 136 -2.77 -16.91 -13.78
N TYR A 137 -2.83 -16.37 -12.57
CA TYR A 137 -2.77 -17.09 -11.30
C TYR A 137 -4.12 -16.96 -10.60
N ASP A 138 -4.80 -18.09 -10.41
CA ASP A 138 -6.20 -18.16 -9.94
C ASP A 138 -6.32 -19.18 -8.81
N PRO A 139 -7.13 -18.95 -7.76
CA PRO A 139 -7.24 -19.87 -6.63
C PRO A 139 -7.92 -21.20 -6.99
N GLY A 140 -8.50 -21.35 -8.19
CA GLY A 140 -9.19 -22.56 -8.64
C GLY A 140 -10.61 -22.72 -8.07
N ILE A 141 -11.19 -21.64 -7.54
CA ILE A 141 -12.54 -21.65 -6.95
C ILE A 141 -13.53 -21.03 -7.92
N ALA A 142 -14.39 -21.87 -8.50
CA ALA A 142 -15.40 -21.42 -9.46
C ALA A 142 -16.46 -20.53 -8.81
N ALA A 143 -16.82 -19.44 -9.50
CA ALA A 143 -17.99 -18.62 -9.21
C ALA A 143 -19.08 -18.81 -10.27
N SER A 144 -20.35 -18.56 -9.92
CA SER A 144 -21.49 -18.68 -10.84
C SER A 144 -21.94 -17.33 -11.42
N THR A 145 -21.09 -16.30 -11.34
CA THR A 145 -21.41 -14.94 -11.79
C THR A 145 -21.17 -14.80 -13.30
N GLN A 146 -21.86 -13.84 -13.93
CA GLN A 146 -21.64 -13.51 -15.33
C GLN A 146 -20.19 -13.02 -15.57
N THR A 147 -19.68 -12.18 -14.66
CA THR A 147 -18.31 -11.67 -14.72
C THR A 147 -17.26 -12.78 -14.70
N TYR A 148 -17.46 -13.82 -13.88
CA TYR A 148 -16.55 -14.98 -13.85
C TYR A 148 -16.65 -15.82 -15.14
N ALA A 149 -17.84 -15.99 -15.69
CA ALA A 149 -18.02 -16.67 -16.98
C ALA A 149 -17.31 -15.93 -18.12
N GLU A 150 -17.45 -14.59 -18.19
CA GLU A 150 -16.77 -13.76 -19.21
C GLU A 150 -15.26 -13.81 -19.08
N TYR A 151 -14.73 -13.84 -17.86
CA TYR A 151 -13.31 -14.05 -17.61
C TYR A 151 -12.82 -15.39 -18.15
N LEU A 152 -13.52 -16.50 -17.86
CA LEU A 152 -13.14 -17.82 -18.37
C LEU A 152 -13.27 -17.92 -19.90
N ASP A 153 -14.32 -17.31 -20.48
CA ASP A 153 -14.50 -17.24 -21.93
C ASP A 153 -13.32 -16.51 -22.59
N ALA A 154 -12.87 -15.38 -22.03
CA ALA A 154 -11.71 -14.63 -22.53
C ALA A 154 -10.40 -15.43 -22.43
N VAL A 155 -10.19 -16.15 -21.32
CA VAL A 155 -9.05 -17.07 -21.16
C VAL A 155 -9.06 -18.15 -22.24
N GLU A 156 -10.21 -18.79 -22.48
CA GLU A 156 -10.33 -19.86 -23.48
C GLU A 156 -10.16 -19.31 -24.90
N GLU A 157 -10.77 -18.17 -25.22
CA GLU A 157 -10.74 -17.54 -26.53
C GLU A 157 -9.31 -17.18 -26.97
N HIS A 158 -8.53 -16.60 -26.05
CA HIS A 158 -7.16 -16.17 -26.34
C HIS A 158 -6.08 -17.19 -25.98
N GLY A 159 -6.46 -18.32 -25.35
CA GLY A 159 -5.54 -19.38 -24.98
C GLY A 159 -4.51 -18.95 -23.92
N VAL A 160 -4.91 -18.07 -23.00
CA VAL A 160 -4.05 -17.59 -21.92
C VAL A 160 -3.78 -18.73 -20.94
N THR A 161 -2.51 -18.88 -20.52
CA THR A 161 -2.16 -19.93 -19.55
C THR A 161 -2.68 -19.57 -18.17
N VAL A 162 -3.38 -20.49 -17.52
CA VAL A 162 -3.88 -20.32 -16.14
C VAL A 162 -3.24 -21.37 -15.22
N TYR A 163 -2.75 -20.91 -14.08
CA TYR A 163 -2.26 -21.74 -12.99
C TYR A 163 -3.22 -21.68 -11.80
N GLU A 164 -3.70 -22.86 -11.37
CA GLU A 164 -4.29 -22.99 -10.05
C GLU A 164 -3.20 -22.74 -9.01
N THR A 165 -3.38 -21.68 -8.23
CA THR A 165 -2.35 -21.10 -7.36
C THR A 165 -2.76 -21.24 -5.90
N ARG A 166 -1.83 -21.73 -5.07
CA ARG A 166 -2.07 -22.04 -3.66
C ARG A 166 -0.87 -21.67 -2.81
N GLU A 167 -1.05 -21.74 -1.50
CA GLU A 167 0.03 -21.55 -0.55
C GLU A 167 1.28 -22.41 -0.88
N GLY A 168 2.45 -21.86 -0.62
CA GLY A 168 3.72 -22.52 -0.92
C GLY A 168 4.21 -22.34 -2.36
N ASP A 169 3.34 -21.89 -3.28
CA ASP A 169 3.75 -21.45 -4.61
C ASP A 169 4.62 -20.20 -4.54
N ARG A 170 5.40 -20.00 -5.60
CA ARG A 170 6.29 -18.85 -5.77
C ARG A 170 6.22 -18.37 -7.20
N LEU A 171 6.13 -17.05 -7.39
CA LEU A 171 6.14 -16.45 -8.72
C LEU A 171 7.57 -16.02 -9.04
N ASP A 172 8.04 -16.38 -10.24
CA ASP A 172 9.32 -15.89 -10.75
C ASP A 172 9.12 -14.45 -11.21
N PHE A 173 9.61 -13.49 -10.42
CA PHE A 173 9.43 -12.06 -10.64
C PHE A 173 10.76 -11.36 -10.36
N ALA A 174 11.49 -10.99 -11.41
CA ALA A 174 12.93 -10.78 -11.33
C ALA A 174 13.33 -9.69 -10.33
N GLY A 175 14.16 -10.06 -9.34
CA GLY A 175 14.65 -9.15 -8.31
C GLY A 175 13.72 -9.00 -7.10
N VAL A 176 12.57 -9.69 -7.08
CA VAL A 176 11.60 -9.67 -5.99
C VAL A 176 11.28 -11.09 -5.56
N ASP A 177 11.31 -11.36 -4.25
CA ASP A 177 10.84 -12.62 -3.69
C ASP A 177 9.32 -12.59 -3.52
N VAL A 178 8.58 -13.25 -4.42
CA VAL A 178 7.11 -13.34 -4.35
C VAL A 178 6.68 -14.70 -3.83
N GLN A 179 6.13 -14.72 -2.61
CA GLN A 179 5.59 -15.90 -1.95
C GLN A 179 4.06 -15.88 -1.97
N VAL A 180 3.46 -17.03 -2.29
CA VAL A 180 2.02 -17.26 -2.14
C VAL A 180 1.77 -17.91 -0.77
N LEU A 181 0.96 -17.25 0.06
CA LEU A 181 0.66 -17.68 1.44
C LEU A 181 -0.74 -18.27 1.59
N GLY A 182 -1.59 -18.10 0.59
CA GLY A 182 -2.95 -18.62 0.55
C GLY A 182 -3.44 -18.67 -0.90
N PRO A 183 -4.51 -19.41 -1.19
CA PRO A 183 -5.31 -20.20 -0.26
C PRO A 183 -4.64 -21.52 0.20
N PRO A 184 -5.05 -22.10 1.34
CA PRO A 184 -4.50 -23.36 1.83
C PRO A 184 -5.09 -24.61 1.17
N ASP A 185 -4.45 -25.76 1.42
CA ASP A 185 -5.00 -27.09 1.10
C ASP A 185 -5.20 -27.94 2.39
N PRO A 186 -6.44 -28.27 2.78
CA PRO A 186 -7.70 -27.98 2.10
C PRO A 186 -8.15 -26.52 2.23
N TYR A 187 -9.03 -26.10 1.30
CA TYR A 187 -9.68 -24.79 1.35
C TYR A 187 -10.48 -24.58 2.65
N ILE A 188 -10.55 -23.33 3.08
CA ILE A 188 -11.29 -22.86 4.24
C ILE A 188 -12.79 -22.75 3.91
N GLU A 189 -13.65 -22.98 4.90
CA GLU A 189 -15.11 -22.76 4.84
C GLU A 189 -15.80 -23.22 3.54
N ASP A 190 -15.58 -24.48 3.13
CA ASP A 190 -16.18 -25.04 1.90
C ASP A 190 -15.94 -24.16 0.65
N ARG A 191 -14.73 -23.62 0.53
CA ARG A 191 -14.29 -22.74 -0.57
C ARG A 191 -14.99 -21.38 -0.58
N ALA A 192 -15.30 -20.81 0.59
CA ALA A 192 -15.72 -19.41 0.68
C ALA A 192 -14.67 -18.51 0.00
N ARG A 193 -15.11 -17.69 -0.96
CA ARG A 193 -14.20 -17.01 -1.90
C ARG A 193 -13.22 -16.05 -1.20
N ASN A 194 -13.74 -15.22 -0.29
CA ASN A 194 -12.96 -14.29 0.52
C ASN A 194 -11.91 -15.02 1.36
N GLU A 195 -12.33 -16.07 2.07
CA GLU A 195 -11.47 -16.90 2.94
C GLU A 195 -10.48 -17.80 2.20
N ASN A 196 -10.48 -17.73 0.88
CA ASN A 196 -9.54 -18.45 0.03
C ASN A 196 -8.96 -17.53 -1.04
N SER A 197 -8.74 -16.26 -0.68
CA SER A 197 -8.04 -15.30 -1.51
C SER A 197 -6.59 -15.76 -1.74
N ILE A 198 -6.04 -15.50 -2.93
CA ILE A 198 -4.58 -15.53 -3.11
C ILE A 198 -3.98 -14.42 -2.25
N VAL A 199 -3.07 -14.80 -1.34
CA VAL A 199 -2.34 -13.87 -0.48
C VAL A 199 -0.88 -13.85 -0.90
N LEU A 200 -0.37 -12.67 -1.24
CA LEU A 200 1.00 -12.49 -1.70
C LEU A 200 1.84 -11.75 -0.67
N ARG A 201 3.06 -12.25 -0.45
CA ARG A 201 4.12 -11.50 0.24
C ARG A 201 5.26 -11.24 -0.73
N LEU A 202 5.54 -9.97 -0.98
CA LEU A 202 6.62 -9.53 -1.86
C LEU A 202 7.77 -9.01 -1.00
N SER A 203 9.00 -9.47 -1.23
CA SER A 203 10.19 -8.95 -0.55
C SER A 203 11.16 -8.36 -1.56
N HIS A 204 11.60 -7.12 -1.30
CA HIS A 204 12.59 -6.41 -2.09
C HIS A 204 13.63 -5.82 -1.13
N GLY A 205 14.84 -6.39 -1.13
CA GLY A 205 15.87 -6.05 -0.15
C GLY A 205 15.38 -6.26 1.29
N GLN A 206 15.37 -5.19 2.09
CA GLN A 206 14.90 -5.13 3.48
C GLN A 206 13.42 -4.75 3.60
N THR A 207 12.78 -4.39 2.50
CA THR A 207 11.37 -3.96 2.49
C THR A 207 10.46 -5.09 2.04
N SER A 208 9.20 -5.06 2.45
CA SER A 208 8.23 -6.08 2.08
C SER A 208 6.79 -5.55 2.02
N PHE A 209 5.97 -6.22 1.20
CA PHE A 209 4.56 -5.89 0.99
C PHE A 209 3.71 -7.13 1.22
N MET A 210 2.55 -6.96 1.85
CA MET A 210 1.53 -8.00 2.00
C MET A 210 0.25 -7.59 1.27
N LEU A 211 -0.16 -8.37 0.28
CA LEU A 211 -1.41 -8.20 -0.47
C LEU A 211 -2.35 -9.35 -0.11
N THR A 212 -3.37 -9.06 0.69
CA THR A 212 -4.23 -10.08 1.33
C THR A 212 -5.47 -10.45 0.53
N GLY A 213 -5.69 -9.84 -0.64
CA GLY A 213 -6.99 -9.93 -1.31
C GLY A 213 -8.09 -9.50 -0.33
N ASP A 214 -9.16 -10.28 -0.26
CA ASP A 214 -10.25 -10.07 0.67
C ASP A 214 -10.30 -11.15 1.75
N ALA A 215 -9.14 -11.63 2.19
CA ALA A 215 -9.04 -12.49 3.37
C ALA A 215 -9.82 -11.90 4.56
N GLU A 216 -10.69 -12.73 5.14
CA GLU A 216 -11.50 -12.40 6.31
C GLU A 216 -10.99 -13.19 7.52
N ASP A 217 -11.81 -13.33 8.57
CA ASP A 217 -11.36 -13.76 9.88
C ASP A 217 -10.76 -15.17 9.90
N ASP A 218 -11.28 -16.11 9.10
CA ASP A 218 -10.77 -17.48 9.10
C ASP A 218 -9.45 -17.61 8.32
N GLN A 219 -9.31 -16.93 7.18
CA GLN A 219 -8.06 -16.94 6.42
C GLN A 219 -6.98 -16.12 7.14
N GLU A 220 -7.32 -15.01 7.77
CA GLU A 220 -6.37 -14.28 8.62
C GLU A 220 -5.91 -15.11 9.81
N ALA A 221 -6.83 -15.80 10.49
CA ALA A 221 -6.48 -16.72 11.57
C ALA A 221 -5.57 -17.86 11.09
N TYR A 222 -5.85 -18.41 9.90
CA TYR A 222 -5.00 -19.39 9.24
C TYR A 222 -3.59 -18.85 9.01
N LEU A 223 -3.48 -17.68 8.36
CA LEU A 223 -2.20 -17.04 8.06
C LEU A 223 -1.37 -16.82 9.33
N VAL A 224 -2.00 -16.29 10.39
CA VAL A 224 -1.33 -16.04 11.67
C VAL A 224 -0.87 -17.34 12.31
N SER A 225 -1.71 -18.37 12.31
CA SER A 225 -1.37 -19.68 12.88
C SER A 225 -0.24 -20.37 12.15
N GLU A 226 -0.26 -20.35 10.81
CA GLU A 226 0.71 -21.06 9.98
C GLU A 226 2.04 -20.31 9.89
N TYR A 227 1.99 -19.00 9.60
CA TYR A 227 3.19 -18.22 9.28
C TYR A 227 3.74 -17.43 10.47
N GLY A 228 2.89 -16.99 11.40
CA GLY A 228 3.30 -16.19 12.57
C GLY A 228 4.12 -14.96 12.16
N GLN A 229 5.28 -14.76 12.80
CA GLN A 229 6.18 -13.62 12.49
C GLN A 229 6.77 -13.65 11.07
N ARG A 230 6.65 -14.75 10.32
CA ARG A 230 7.03 -14.78 8.90
C ARG A 230 6.12 -13.89 8.04
N LEU A 231 4.97 -13.47 8.57
CA LEU A 231 4.08 -12.51 7.93
C LEU A 231 4.62 -11.08 7.94
N ASN A 232 5.76 -10.81 8.58
CA ASN A 232 6.27 -9.45 8.67
C ASN A 232 6.40 -8.76 7.30
N ALA A 233 5.77 -7.59 7.21
CA ALA A 233 5.71 -6.77 6.00
C ALA A 233 5.84 -5.27 6.36
N THR A 234 6.60 -4.50 5.57
CA THR A 234 6.69 -3.04 5.71
C THR A 234 5.35 -2.37 5.40
N VAL A 235 4.69 -2.79 4.33
CA VAL A 235 3.40 -2.25 3.86
C VAL A 235 2.36 -3.37 3.81
N LEU A 236 1.18 -3.11 4.37
CA LEU A 236 0.04 -4.03 4.31
C LEU A 236 -1.12 -3.38 3.53
N LYS A 237 -1.67 -4.09 2.53
CA LYS A 237 -3.00 -3.77 2.00
C LYS A 237 -4.04 -4.28 2.98
N ALA A 238 -4.91 -3.41 3.47
CA ALA A 238 -6.03 -3.82 4.33
C ALA A 238 -6.90 -4.83 3.57
N GLY A 239 -7.24 -5.94 4.25
CA GLY A 239 -8.15 -6.95 3.70
C GLY A 239 -9.53 -6.35 3.42
N HIS A 240 -10.26 -6.96 2.49
CA HIS A 240 -11.69 -6.72 2.25
C HIS A 240 -12.11 -5.24 2.31
N HIS A 241 -11.33 -4.40 1.61
CA HIS A 241 -11.55 -2.94 1.51
C HIS A 241 -11.53 -2.17 2.85
N GLY A 242 -11.08 -2.78 3.94
CA GLY A 242 -11.22 -2.27 5.30
C GLY A 242 -12.55 -2.65 5.97
N SER A 243 -13.13 -3.81 5.64
CA SER A 243 -14.27 -4.40 6.33
C SER A 243 -13.93 -4.77 7.77
N ALA A 244 -14.89 -4.66 8.68
CA ALA A 244 -14.75 -5.07 10.09
C ALA A 244 -14.39 -6.56 10.28
N SER A 245 -14.72 -7.42 9.30
CA SER A 245 -14.38 -8.86 9.24
C SER A 245 -12.92 -9.13 8.88
N SER A 246 -12.17 -8.11 8.46
CA SER A 246 -10.79 -8.23 8.01
C SER A 246 -9.88 -7.30 8.80
N THR A 247 -8.58 -7.36 8.52
CA THR A 247 -7.52 -6.60 9.17
C THR A 247 -7.66 -6.73 10.69
N SER A 248 -7.70 -7.98 11.15
CA SER A 248 -7.85 -8.35 12.55
C SER A 248 -6.65 -7.88 13.37
N GLU A 249 -6.86 -7.74 14.68
CA GLU A 249 -5.78 -7.41 15.61
C GLU A 249 -4.66 -8.45 15.55
N GLN A 250 -4.99 -9.74 15.43
CA GLN A 250 -4.02 -10.83 15.37
C GLN A 250 -3.18 -10.77 14.09
N LEU A 251 -3.79 -10.43 12.95
CA LEU A 251 -3.04 -10.22 11.71
C LEU A 251 -2.11 -9.01 11.86
N LEU A 252 -2.62 -7.88 12.34
CA LEU A 252 -1.83 -6.66 12.53
C LEU A 252 -0.63 -6.90 13.46
N ASP A 253 -0.82 -7.66 14.54
CA ASP A 253 0.25 -7.99 15.48
C ASP A 253 1.30 -8.93 14.88
N ALA A 254 0.89 -9.85 14.00
CA ALA A 254 1.80 -10.80 13.34
C ALA A 254 2.57 -10.17 12.17
N VAL A 255 1.91 -9.28 11.40
CA VAL A 255 2.52 -8.54 10.28
C VAL A 255 3.41 -7.41 10.80
N GLY A 256 2.96 -6.68 11.82
CA GLY A 256 3.63 -5.48 12.34
C GLY A 256 3.96 -4.46 11.24
N PRO A 257 2.98 -3.99 10.45
CA PRO A 257 3.23 -3.10 9.33
C PRO A 257 3.60 -1.69 9.80
N GLU A 258 4.50 -1.04 9.06
CA GLU A 258 4.85 0.36 9.28
C GLU A 258 3.82 1.31 8.65
N THR A 259 3.09 0.84 7.63
CA THR A 259 1.94 1.57 7.06
C THR A 259 0.91 0.63 6.46
N VAL A 260 -0.32 1.12 6.32
CA VAL A 260 -1.42 0.41 5.66
C VAL A 260 -1.97 1.23 4.51
N VAL A 261 -2.38 0.53 3.44
CA VAL A 261 -3.18 1.12 2.36
C VAL A 261 -4.55 0.47 2.30
N VAL A 262 -5.58 1.29 2.15
CA VAL A 262 -6.98 0.88 2.01
C VAL A 262 -7.46 1.25 0.61
N SER A 263 -7.94 0.27 -0.14
CA SER A 263 -8.61 0.48 -1.44
C SER A 263 -10.12 0.35 -1.26
N SER A 264 -10.84 1.48 -1.26
CA SER A 264 -12.31 1.51 -1.19
C SER A 264 -12.86 2.87 -1.61
N ALA A 265 -14.18 2.98 -1.82
CA ALA A 265 -14.81 4.26 -2.20
C ALA A 265 -15.04 5.18 -0.99
N TYR A 266 -15.00 6.50 -1.23
CA TYR A 266 -15.30 7.50 -0.19
C TYR A 266 -16.71 7.29 0.41
N GLU A 267 -17.70 7.19 -0.46
CA GLU A 267 -19.09 6.86 -0.15
C GLU A 267 -19.34 5.37 -0.37
N SER A 268 -18.62 4.52 0.36
CA SER A 268 -18.83 3.07 0.33
C SER A 268 -20.24 2.69 0.78
N GLN A 269 -20.96 1.92 -0.03
CA GLN A 269 -22.28 1.37 0.35
C GLN A 269 -22.20 0.38 1.53
N TYR A 270 -21.00 -0.11 1.84
CA TYR A 270 -20.72 -1.04 2.95
C TYR A 270 -20.18 -0.32 4.19
N GLY A 271 -19.93 0.99 4.10
CA GLY A 271 -19.29 1.77 5.16
C GLY A 271 -17.78 1.59 5.25
N HIS A 272 -17.14 1.04 4.21
CA HIS A 272 -15.69 0.84 4.18
C HIS A 272 -14.90 2.15 3.99
N PRO A 273 -13.66 2.24 4.51
CA PRO A 273 -13.18 1.41 5.62
C PRO A 273 -14.04 1.66 6.86
N THR A 274 -14.32 0.60 7.64
CA THR A 274 -15.16 0.73 8.83
C THR A 274 -14.39 1.35 10.00
N ASP A 275 -15.12 1.96 10.92
CA ASP A 275 -14.52 2.57 12.11
C ASP A 275 -13.78 1.52 12.96
N GLU A 276 -14.20 0.26 12.96
CA GLU A 276 -13.48 -0.83 13.67
C GLU A 276 -12.05 -1.00 13.14
N VAL A 277 -11.88 -1.08 11.82
CA VAL A 277 -10.55 -1.22 11.21
C VAL A 277 -9.72 0.03 11.45
N LEU A 278 -10.31 1.23 11.24
CA LEU A 278 -9.62 2.49 11.47
C LEU A 278 -9.17 2.64 12.94
N ASN A 279 -9.99 2.22 13.90
CA ASN A 279 -9.61 2.21 15.31
C ASN A 279 -8.46 1.24 15.59
N ARG A 280 -8.48 0.01 15.06
CA ARG A 280 -7.37 -0.95 15.24
C ARG A 280 -6.04 -0.42 14.72
N LEU A 281 -6.06 0.32 13.60
CA LEU A 281 -4.89 0.96 13.00
C LEU A 281 -4.43 2.17 13.82
N HIS A 282 -5.37 3.03 14.23
CA HIS A 282 -5.06 4.22 15.04
C HIS A 282 -4.50 3.84 16.40
N ASP A 283 -5.07 2.85 17.08
CA ASP A 283 -4.61 2.39 18.40
C ASP A 283 -3.19 1.80 18.35
N ARG A 284 -2.70 1.44 17.15
CA ARG A 284 -1.32 1.01 16.87
C ARG A 284 -0.45 2.11 16.25
N SER A 285 -0.98 3.33 16.09
CA SER A 285 -0.30 4.47 15.45
C SER A 285 0.21 4.15 14.05
N ILE A 286 -0.52 3.36 13.28
CA ILE A 286 -0.14 2.97 11.91
C ILE A 286 -0.67 4.01 10.92
N PRO A 287 0.20 4.80 10.25
CA PRO A 287 -0.23 5.71 9.20
C PRO A 287 -0.95 4.95 8.09
N THR A 288 -2.10 5.46 7.67
CA THR A 288 -2.97 4.80 6.70
C THR A 288 -3.22 5.68 5.50
N TYR A 289 -3.06 5.11 4.31
CA TYR A 289 -3.35 5.77 3.04
C TYR A 289 -4.62 5.18 2.45
N TRP A 290 -5.59 6.05 2.14
CA TRP A 290 -6.87 5.63 1.59
C TRP A 290 -7.05 6.17 0.17
N THR A 291 -7.27 5.27 -0.79
CA THR A 291 -7.37 5.65 -2.21
C THR A 291 -8.48 6.66 -2.48
N ALA A 292 -9.52 6.69 -1.65
CA ALA A 292 -10.64 7.61 -1.82
C ALA A 292 -10.31 9.09 -1.58
N THR A 293 -9.26 9.39 -0.80
CA THR A 293 -8.83 10.77 -0.50
C THR A 293 -7.41 11.08 -0.97
N HIS A 294 -6.57 10.05 -1.10
CA HIS A 294 -5.20 10.18 -1.59
C HIS A 294 -5.08 9.94 -3.12
N GLY A 295 -6.08 9.32 -3.73
CA GLY A 295 -6.08 8.94 -5.14
C GLY A 295 -5.26 7.68 -5.36
N ASN A 296 -4.58 7.58 -6.50
CA ASN A 296 -3.57 6.53 -6.70
C ASN A 296 -2.49 6.69 -5.63
N VAL A 297 -2.18 5.58 -4.95
CA VAL A 297 -1.12 5.50 -3.94
C VAL A 297 -0.02 4.59 -4.49
N VAL A 298 1.19 5.09 -4.60
CA VAL A 298 2.34 4.35 -5.16
C VAL A 298 3.43 4.26 -4.11
N PHE A 299 3.80 3.03 -3.77
CA PHE A 299 4.94 2.75 -2.92
C PHE A 299 6.13 2.36 -3.79
N VAL A 300 7.25 3.07 -3.63
CA VAL A 300 8.49 2.83 -4.38
C VAL A 300 9.56 2.37 -3.41
N SER A 301 9.88 1.08 -3.46
CA SER A 301 10.95 0.49 -2.66
C SER A 301 12.28 0.53 -3.42
N ASP A 302 13.33 1.06 -2.80
CA ASP A 302 14.73 0.93 -3.28
C ASP A 302 15.45 -0.27 -2.66
N GLY A 303 14.74 -1.09 -1.88
CA GLY A 303 15.26 -2.24 -1.17
C GLY A 303 15.87 -1.92 0.19
N GLU A 304 15.94 -0.67 0.61
CA GLU A 304 16.29 -0.26 1.98
C GLU A 304 15.13 0.49 2.66
N GLY A 305 14.41 1.31 1.89
CA GLY A 305 13.21 2.01 2.33
C GLY A 305 12.15 2.09 1.24
N VAL A 306 10.99 2.61 1.61
CA VAL A 306 9.81 2.74 0.75
C VAL A 306 9.37 4.20 0.73
N SER A 307 9.42 4.82 -0.44
CA SER A 307 8.83 6.15 -0.67
C SER A 307 7.34 6.01 -0.90
N VAL A 308 6.51 6.79 -0.20
CA VAL A 308 5.05 6.79 -0.36
C VAL A 308 4.64 7.99 -1.19
N ARG A 309 3.97 7.76 -2.32
CA ARG A 309 3.52 8.80 -3.25
C ARG A 309 2.02 8.77 -3.42
N THR A 310 1.38 9.94 -3.43
CA THR A 310 -0.08 10.07 -3.58
C THR A 310 -0.44 11.15 -4.59
N GLN A 311 -1.56 10.99 -5.29
CA GLN A 311 -2.08 12.04 -6.19
C GLN A 311 -2.51 13.28 -5.42
N GLN A 312 -3.08 13.08 -4.23
CA GLN A 312 -3.60 14.14 -3.39
C GLN A 312 -3.04 14.03 -1.97
N SER A 313 -2.75 15.18 -1.36
CA SER A 313 -2.43 15.26 0.07
C SER A 313 -3.72 15.10 0.87
N ALA A 314 -3.74 14.21 1.85
CA ALA A 314 -4.86 14.00 2.77
C ALA A 314 -4.30 13.53 4.13
N PRO A 315 -5.11 13.56 5.20
CA PRO A 315 -4.70 13.03 6.50
C PRO A 315 -4.35 11.55 6.42
N THR A 316 -3.34 11.13 7.17
CA THR A 316 -2.91 9.73 7.29
C THR A 316 -3.21 9.11 8.66
N ASP A 317 -3.70 9.89 9.63
CA ASP A 317 -4.27 9.33 10.84
C ASP A 317 -5.55 8.56 10.49
N PRO A 318 -5.70 7.29 10.91
CA PRO A 318 -6.83 6.47 10.51
C PRO A 318 -8.20 7.07 10.89
N ARG A 319 -8.31 7.82 11.99
CA ARG A 319 -9.57 8.44 12.43
C ARG A 319 -9.90 9.73 11.65
N SER A 320 -8.90 10.34 11.01
CA SER A 320 -9.06 11.55 10.20
C SER A 320 -9.05 11.32 8.69
N LEU A 321 -8.97 10.08 8.20
CA LEU A 321 -8.97 9.81 6.74
C LEU A 321 -10.20 10.39 6.03
N ARG A 322 -11.34 10.44 6.72
CA ARG A 322 -12.61 10.99 6.21
C ARG A 322 -12.67 12.53 6.23
N ASP A 323 -11.69 13.20 6.83
CA ASP A 323 -11.58 14.66 6.79
C ASP A 323 -10.89 15.14 5.48
N GLY A 324 -10.26 14.22 4.73
CA GLY A 324 -9.67 14.50 3.43
C GLY A 324 -10.72 14.68 2.32
N GLU A 325 -10.47 15.60 1.40
CA GLU A 325 -11.35 15.83 0.25
C GLU A 325 -11.39 14.57 -0.64
N PRO A 326 -12.57 14.07 -1.05
CA PRO A 326 -12.67 12.90 -1.91
C PRO A 326 -12.09 13.16 -3.31
N ILE A 327 -11.42 12.16 -3.86
CA ILE A 327 -10.95 12.15 -5.25
C ILE A 327 -11.68 11.09 -6.07
N THR A 328 -12.14 11.51 -7.25
CA THR A 328 -12.94 10.65 -8.14
C THR A 328 -12.12 9.47 -8.66
N PRO A 329 -12.66 8.24 -8.65
CA PRO A 329 -12.01 7.09 -9.27
C PRO A 329 -11.62 7.34 -10.73
N GLY A 330 -10.44 6.86 -11.13
CA GLY A 330 -9.90 7.08 -12.47
C GLY A 330 -9.46 8.51 -12.78
N ALA A 331 -9.36 9.39 -11.77
CA ALA A 331 -8.81 10.73 -11.96
C ALA A 331 -7.37 10.68 -12.49
N SER A 332 -7.11 11.44 -13.55
CA SER A 332 -5.76 11.64 -14.08
C SER A 332 -4.97 12.57 -13.17
N GLY A 333 -3.69 12.29 -12.97
CA GLY A 333 -2.78 13.15 -12.22
C GLY A 333 -1.55 12.39 -11.77
N GLU A 334 -0.43 13.09 -11.72
CA GLU A 334 0.83 12.54 -11.20
C GLU A 334 0.75 12.31 -9.70
N VAL A 335 1.51 11.33 -9.20
CA VAL A 335 1.71 11.14 -7.76
C VAL A 335 2.90 11.95 -7.27
N THR A 336 2.83 12.47 -6.06
CA THR A 336 3.91 13.21 -5.40
C THR A 336 4.34 12.46 -4.14
N GLU A 337 5.63 12.42 -3.86
CA GLU A 337 6.18 11.84 -2.63
C GLU A 337 5.72 12.61 -1.39
N ARG A 338 5.21 11.87 -0.39
CA ARG A 338 4.62 12.40 0.85
C ARG A 338 5.38 11.96 2.08
N ALA A 339 5.95 10.76 2.05
CA ALA A 339 6.63 10.15 3.17
C ALA A 339 7.67 9.14 2.70
N ARG A 340 8.54 8.71 3.60
CA ARG A 340 9.47 7.60 3.41
C ARG A 340 9.47 6.72 4.65
N ILE A 341 9.44 5.41 4.44
CA ILE A 341 9.39 4.36 5.47
C ILE A 341 10.69 3.57 5.38
N GLY A 342 11.47 3.49 6.45
CA GLY A 342 12.78 2.82 6.43
C GLY A 342 13.82 3.49 5.51
N GLY A 343 15.05 2.99 5.59
CA GLY A 343 16.24 3.60 4.97
C GLY A 343 16.59 4.94 5.61
N GLY A 344 17.86 5.15 5.98
CA GLY A 344 18.29 6.43 6.57
C GLY A 344 17.88 7.63 5.70
N ALA A 345 17.76 8.81 6.32
CA ALA A 345 17.31 10.04 5.67
C ALA A 345 17.87 10.18 4.24
N VAL A 346 17.00 10.48 3.28
CA VAL A 346 17.37 10.74 1.89
C VAL A 346 18.37 11.89 1.87
N GLN A 347 19.65 11.55 1.74
CA GLN A 347 20.63 12.52 1.26
C GLN A 347 20.23 12.80 -0.18
N THR A 348 19.65 13.97 -0.42
CA THR A 348 19.58 14.52 -1.76
C THR A 348 21.00 14.53 -2.30
N PRO A 349 21.28 13.99 -3.51
CA PRO A 349 22.63 14.03 -4.05
C PRO A 349 23.00 15.49 -4.30
N GLU A 350 23.83 16.06 -3.43
CA GLU A 350 24.64 17.21 -3.79
C GLU A 350 25.43 16.81 -5.03
N THR A 351 25.12 17.47 -6.14
CA THR A 351 25.93 17.38 -7.34
C THR A 351 27.29 17.95 -6.99
N ALA A 352 28.24 17.07 -6.68
CA ALA A 352 29.64 17.42 -6.49
C ALA A 352 30.20 17.96 -7.81
N ILE A 353 30.14 19.28 -7.99
CA ILE A 353 30.97 19.96 -8.98
C ILE A 353 32.40 19.91 -8.44
N ALA A 354 33.22 19.07 -9.07
CA ALA A 354 34.66 19.08 -8.87
C ALA A 354 35.19 20.50 -9.12
N THR A 355 35.73 21.13 -8.08
CA THR A 355 36.60 22.30 -8.24
C THR A 355 38.02 21.87 -7.91
N ASP A 356 38.91 22.14 -8.86
CA ASP A 356 40.34 21.96 -8.67
C ASP A 356 40.88 22.91 -7.61
N GLY A 357 42.03 22.53 -7.05
CA GLY A 357 42.59 23.12 -5.85
C GLY A 357 43.01 24.58 -6.00
N GLY A 358 42.61 25.38 -5.02
CA GLY A 358 43.13 26.73 -4.78
C GLY A 358 43.35 26.96 -3.29
N THR A 359 44.61 27.18 -2.90
CA THR A 359 45.07 27.42 -1.53
C THR A 359 44.58 28.76 -0.97
N ALA A 360 44.36 28.76 0.35
CA ALA A 360 43.97 29.86 1.23
C ALA A 360 44.51 31.26 0.90
N THR A 361 43.62 32.24 1.01
CA THR A 361 43.89 33.56 1.63
C THR A 361 42.60 34.13 2.24
N ASP A 362 42.64 34.37 3.55
CA ASP A 362 41.82 35.39 4.22
C ASP A 362 42.36 36.78 3.81
N PRO A 363 41.49 37.72 3.42
CA PRO A 363 41.15 38.79 4.35
C PRO A 363 39.67 39.20 4.28
N GLY A 364 39.12 39.56 5.45
CA GLY A 364 37.75 40.03 5.60
C GLY A 364 37.41 41.41 5.00
N SER A 365 36.26 41.90 5.46
CA SER A 365 35.57 43.18 5.18
C SER A 365 34.43 43.10 4.17
N GLY A 366 33.22 42.87 4.72
CA GLY A 366 32.08 43.77 4.53
C GLY A 366 31.39 43.76 3.16
N SER A 367 30.25 43.10 3.12
CA SER A 367 29.07 43.59 2.39
C SER A 367 27.83 43.03 3.08
N ASP A 368 27.30 43.89 3.92
CA ASP A 368 25.92 43.98 4.41
C ASP A 368 24.93 43.70 3.26
N ASP A 369 24.27 42.55 3.31
CA ASP A 369 23.05 42.27 2.56
C ASP A 369 22.04 41.74 3.59
N GLY A 370 21.30 42.69 4.18
CA GLY A 370 20.44 42.54 5.35
C GLY A 370 19.29 41.55 5.19
N THR A 371 19.62 40.26 5.14
CA THR A 371 18.71 39.17 5.46
C THR A 371 19.03 38.78 6.91
N PRO A 372 18.09 38.92 7.86
CA PRO A 372 18.30 38.49 9.24
C PRO A 372 18.77 37.04 9.24
N SER A 373 19.90 36.77 9.90
CA SER A 373 20.39 35.40 9.98
C SER A 373 19.40 34.57 10.79
N ALA A 374 18.92 33.49 10.18
CA ALA A 374 18.11 32.47 10.83
C ALA A 374 18.76 31.85 12.09
N ASP A 375 20.05 32.10 12.32
CA ASP A 375 20.81 31.65 13.50
C ASP A 375 20.43 32.36 14.81
N THR A 376 19.49 33.31 14.82
CA THR A 376 19.11 34.05 16.04
C THR A 376 17.81 33.59 16.70
N LEU A 377 17.02 32.74 16.04
CA LEU A 377 15.85 32.11 16.65
C LEU A 377 16.30 31.04 17.65
N VAL A 378 15.79 31.08 18.87
CA VAL A 378 16.07 30.08 19.91
C VAL A 378 14.78 29.50 20.47
N VAL A 379 14.80 28.24 20.88
CA VAL A 379 13.74 27.66 21.71
C VAL A 379 14.10 27.92 23.18
N GLU A 380 13.30 28.75 23.85
CA GLU A 380 13.54 29.14 25.24
C GLU A 380 12.94 28.15 26.24
N ARG A 381 11.86 27.48 25.83
CA ARG A 381 11.14 26.50 26.64
C ARG A 381 10.35 25.55 25.77
N ILE A 382 10.37 24.28 26.14
CA ILE A 382 9.46 23.26 25.65
C ILE A 382 8.66 22.76 26.86
N ASN A 383 7.34 22.81 26.78
CA ASN A 383 6.44 22.24 27.77
C ASN A 383 5.61 21.15 27.08
N ALA A 384 6.21 19.96 26.98
CA ALA A 384 5.61 18.79 26.34
C ALA A 384 4.65 18.01 27.25
N ASP A 385 4.86 18.07 28.57
CA ASP A 385 4.02 17.39 29.56
C ASP A 385 3.00 18.40 30.13
N ALA A 386 1.79 18.41 29.54
CA ALA A 386 0.71 19.25 30.00
C ALA A 386 0.21 18.80 31.38
N ALA A 387 -0.23 19.73 32.23
CA ALA A 387 -0.78 19.37 33.52
C ALA A 387 -2.10 18.59 33.35
N GLY A 388 -2.08 17.30 33.71
CA GLY A 388 -3.27 16.44 33.66
C GLY A 388 -3.15 15.40 32.54
N ASP A 389 -4.24 15.19 31.80
CA ASP A 389 -4.21 14.47 30.53
C ASP A 389 -4.00 15.50 29.42
N ASP A 390 -2.93 15.37 28.66
CA ASP A 390 -2.55 16.28 27.59
C ASP A 390 -3.67 16.42 26.55
N ARG A 391 -4.49 15.37 26.34
CA ARG A 391 -5.64 15.42 25.42
C ARG A 391 -6.76 16.32 25.91
N GLU A 392 -6.86 16.56 27.22
CA GLU A 392 -7.86 17.43 27.83
C GLU A 392 -7.32 18.85 28.11
N ASN A 393 -6.01 19.07 27.96
CA ASN A 393 -5.32 20.33 28.27
C ASN A 393 -4.25 20.70 27.23
N LEU A 394 -4.65 20.70 25.96
CA LEU A 394 -3.75 20.95 24.81
C LEU A 394 -3.11 22.35 24.81
N ASP A 395 -3.69 23.32 25.51
CA ASP A 395 -3.10 24.65 25.63
C ASP A 395 -1.94 24.70 26.65
N ASP A 396 -1.83 23.70 27.53
CA ASP A 396 -0.68 23.54 28.43
C ASP A 396 0.41 22.66 27.81
N GLU A 397 0.31 22.35 26.52
CA GLU A 397 1.38 21.80 25.70
C GLU A 397 1.86 22.92 24.75
N TYR A 398 3.10 23.39 24.89
CA TYR A 398 3.56 24.57 24.15
C TYR A 398 5.08 24.69 24.01
N ILE A 399 5.51 25.50 23.04
CA ILE A 399 6.90 25.92 22.85
C ILE A 399 7.01 27.43 22.91
N VAL A 400 8.05 27.93 23.57
CA VAL A 400 8.40 29.36 23.57
C VAL A 400 9.60 29.58 22.67
N PHE A 401 9.43 30.40 21.63
CA PHE A 401 10.49 30.83 20.73
C PHE A 401 10.93 32.25 21.10
N GLY A 402 12.23 32.51 21.10
CA GLY A 402 12.83 33.82 21.40
C GLY A 402 13.73 34.30 20.27
N ASN A 403 13.85 35.63 20.11
CA ASN A 403 14.84 36.22 19.22
C ASN A 403 16.06 36.70 20.01
N SER A 404 17.16 35.95 19.90
CA SER A 404 18.43 36.26 20.57
C SER A 404 19.33 37.26 19.81
N GLY A 405 18.89 37.71 18.63
CA GLY A 405 19.61 38.63 17.76
C GLY A 405 19.41 40.10 18.13
N ASP A 406 19.97 41.00 17.32
CA ASP A 406 19.84 42.46 17.45
C ASP A 406 18.94 43.09 16.38
N GLU A 407 18.36 42.28 15.48
CA GLU A 407 17.39 42.68 14.46
C GLU A 407 16.05 41.94 14.63
N THR A 408 14.95 42.56 14.19
CA THR A 408 13.63 41.91 14.18
C THR A 408 13.62 40.73 13.21
N LEU A 409 13.19 39.56 13.69
CA LEU A 409 12.98 38.37 12.87
C LEU A 409 11.61 38.42 12.21
N ASP A 410 11.56 38.09 10.92
CA ASP A 410 10.32 37.82 10.20
C ASP A 410 10.10 36.31 10.14
N LEU A 411 9.11 35.84 10.90
CA LEU A 411 8.74 34.43 10.99
C LEU A 411 7.63 34.07 10.01
N SER A 412 7.19 35.00 9.17
CA SER A 412 6.10 34.77 8.22
C SER A 412 6.34 33.49 7.41
N GLU A 413 5.37 32.59 7.44
CA GLU A 413 5.40 31.31 6.72
C GLU A 413 6.49 30.32 7.17
N TRP A 414 7.22 30.59 8.25
CA TRP A 414 8.11 29.60 8.87
C TRP A 414 7.28 28.43 9.40
N ALA A 415 7.84 27.23 9.33
CA ALA A 415 7.20 26.01 9.78
C ALA A 415 7.84 25.52 11.07
N VAL A 416 7.04 25.10 12.04
CA VAL A 416 7.45 24.35 13.24
C VAL A 416 6.92 22.92 13.06
N GLU A 417 7.81 21.94 13.17
CA GLU A 417 7.56 20.52 12.90
C GLU A 417 7.97 19.68 14.13
N ASP A 418 7.20 18.65 14.46
CA ASP A 418 7.60 17.59 15.40
C ASP A 418 8.39 16.47 14.69
N GLU A 419 8.86 15.45 15.41
CA GLU A 419 9.63 14.33 14.84
C GLU A 419 8.83 13.52 13.80
N VAL A 420 7.50 13.51 13.91
CA VAL A 420 6.59 12.73 13.03
C VAL A 420 5.96 13.56 11.91
N GLY A 421 6.31 14.86 11.81
CA GLY A 421 5.94 15.75 10.71
C GLY A 421 4.66 16.58 10.90
N LYS A 422 4.07 16.65 12.10
CA LYS A 422 3.00 17.62 12.37
C LYS A 422 3.56 19.02 12.20
N THR A 423 2.95 19.81 11.34
CA THR A 423 3.46 21.15 10.99
C THR A 423 2.53 22.27 11.42
N TYR A 424 3.06 23.26 12.14
CA TYR A 424 2.47 24.58 12.32
C TYR A 424 3.14 25.55 11.36
N ARG A 425 2.37 26.46 10.75
CA ARG A 425 2.93 27.55 9.95
C ARG A 425 2.61 28.88 10.62
N PHE A 426 3.65 29.66 10.91
CA PHE A 426 3.49 31.02 11.41
C PHE A 426 2.70 31.87 10.41
N PRO A 427 1.65 32.58 10.85
CA PRO A 427 0.86 33.45 9.98
C PRO A 427 1.70 34.49 9.24
N GLU A 428 1.25 34.88 8.05
CA GLU A 428 1.84 36.01 7.32
C GLU A 428 1.82 37.28 8.20
N GLY A 429 2.98 37.91 8.36
CA GLY A 429 3.18 39.09 9.18
C GLY A 429 3.63 38.82 10.62
N THR A 430 3.83 37.57 11.03
CA THR A 430 4.42 37.26 12.34
C THR A 430 5.86 37.74 12.40
N THR A 431 6.15 38.65 13.33
CA THR A 431 7.50 39.19 13.54
C THR A 431 7.87 39.09 15.02
N LEU A 432 9.17 38.95 15.29
CA LEU A 432 9.71 38.82 16.65
C LEU A 432 10.86 39.81 16.84
N ALA A 433 10.65 40.86 17.66
CA ALA A 433 11.66 41.88 17.89
C ALA A 433 12.84 41.36 18.73
N PRO A 434 14.01 42.03 18.72
CA PRO A 434 15.16 41.63 19.53
C PRO A 434 14.83 41.49 21.02
N GLY A 435 15.04 40.29 21.57
CA GLY A 435 14.77 39.97 22.98
C GLY A 435 13.31 39.70 23.33
N ASP A 436 12.39 39.69 22.35
CA ASP A 436 11.01 39.28 22.55
C ASP A 436 10.85 37.76 22.33
N SER A 437 9.76 37.21 22.87
CA SER A 437 9.39 35.80 22.75
C SER A 437 7.93 35.63 22.32
N VAL A 438 7.64 34.53 21.62
CA VAL A 438 6.30 34.10 21.24
C VAL A 438 6.06 32.65 21.70
N THR A 439 4.89 32.37 22.24
CA THR A 439 4.46 31.04 22.67
C THR A 439 3.58 30.43 21.60
N LEU A 440 3.89 29.21 21.16
CA LEU A 440 3.05 28.39 20.31
C LEU A 440 2.41 27.29 21.16
N HIS A 441 1.11 27.40 21.40
CA HIS A 441 0.28 26.40 22.07
C HIS A 441 -0.22 25.37 21.07
N THR A 442 -0.25 24.09 21.45
CA THR A 442 -0.80 23.02 20.62
C THR A 442 -2.32 23.14 20.44
N GLY A 443 -3.03 23.53 21.51
CA GLY A 443 -4.48 23.59 21.52
C GLY A 443 -5.06 24.79 20.75
N SER A 444 -6.26 25.21 21.16
CA SER A 444 -7.09 26.17 20.42
C SER A 444 -7.26 27.47 21.19
N GLY A 445 -7.05 28.60 20.54
CA GLY A 445 -7.25 29.90 21.15
C GLY A 445 -7.44 31.01 20.12
N THR A 446 -7.22 32.24 20.53
CA THR A 446 -7.20 33.39 19.62
C THR A 446 -5.80 33.96 19.60
N ASP A 447 -5.17 33.94 18.43
CA ASP A 447 -3.82 34.44 18.26
C ASP A 447 -3.68 35.90 18.72
N THR A 448 -2.57 36.17 19.39
CA THR A 448 -2.11 37.49 19.79
C THR A 448 -0.67 37.69 19.31
N GLU A 449 -0.07 38.84 19.63
CA GLU A 449 1.34 39.10 19.30
C GLU A 449 2.31 38.14 20.02
N THR A 450 1.94 37.62 21.20
CA THR A 450 2.81 36.81 22.06
C THR A 450 2.38 35.36 22.21
N ASP A 451 1.16 35.03 21.80
CA ASP A 451 0.55 33.72 22.00
C ASP A 451 -0.16 33.30 20.71
N LEU A 452 0.29 32.20 20.14
CA LEU A 452 -0.20 31.60 18.92
C LEU A 452 -0.78 30.22 19.23
N TYR A 453 -1.82 29.84 18.51
CA TYR A 453 -2.52 28.58 18.73
C TYR A 453 -2.53 27.75 17.46
N TRP A 454 -2.00 26.54 17.56
CA TRP A 454 -1.97 25.59 16.44
C TRP A 454 -3.38 25.14 16.05
N GLY A 455 -4.31 25.13 17.00
CA GLY A 455 -5.66 24.62 16.80
C GLY A 455 -5.69 23.11 16.60
N ASN A 456 -4.65 22.40 17.06
CA ASN A 456 -4.57 20.96 16.91
C ASN A 456 -5.53 20.27 17.88
N GLY A 457 -6.13 19.16 17.44
CA GLY A 457 -7.07 18.38 18.24
C GLY A 457 -6.43 17.28 19.10
N SER A 458 -5.09 17.21 19.12
CA SER A 458 -4.32 16.18 19.81
C SER A 458 -2.94 16.72 20.25
N PRO A 459 -2.30 16.10 21.26
CA PRO A 459 -0.94 16.48 21.66
C PRO A 459 0.05 16.34 20.50
N VAL A 460 1.01 17.25 20.41
CA VAL A 460 2.05 17.27 19.37
C VAL A 460 3.38 16.81 19.94
N TRP A 461 3.69 17.23 21.16
CA TRP A 461 5.01 17.17 21.77
C TRP A 461 5.07 15.98 22.74
N ASN A 462 5.74 14.91 22.34
CA ASN A 462 5.78 13.69 23.17
C ASN A 462 6.46 13.91 24.54
N ASN A 463 5.79 13.53 25.64
CA ASN A 463 6.29 13.74 27.02
C ASN A 463 7.57 12.94 27.32
N GLY A 464 7.85 11.88 26.55
CA GLY A 464 9.04 11.02 26.66
C GLY A 464 10.18 11.38 25.70
N GLY A 465 10.10 12.53 25.06
CA GLY A 465 11.09 13.04 24.12
C GLY A 465 10.56 13.21 22.70
N ASP A 466 10.97 14.29 22.04
CA ASP A 466 10.57 14.67 20.69
C ASP A 466 11.60 15.62 20.08
N THR A 467 11.45 15.96 18.80
CA THR A 467 12.28 16.93 18.09
C THR A 467 11.45 18.11 17.60
N VAL A 468 11.81 19.31 18.06
CA VAL A 468 11.33 20.58 17.53
C VAL A 468 12.19 20.97 16.35
N LEU A 469 11.61 20.99 15.16
CA LEU A 469 12.27 21.39 13.93
C LEU A 469 11.63 22.65 13.37
N VAL A 470 12.41 23.71 13.17
CA VAL A 470 11.92 24.95 12.55
C VAL A 470 12.53 25.09 11.17
N ARG A 471 11.71 25.44 10.17
CA ARG A 471 12.13 25.70 8.79
C ARG A 471 11.67 27.07 8.30
N ASN A 472 12.51 27.72 7.51
CA ASN A 472 12.11 28.92 6.79
C ASN A 472 11.19 28.58 5.59
N PRO A 473 10.60 29.57 4.89
CA PRO A 473 9.66 29.33 3.78
C PRO A 473 10.32 28.67 2.57
N GLN A 474 11.65 28.68 2.49
CA GLN A 474 12.43 28.01 1.45
C GLN A 474 12.77 26.55 1.82
N GLY A 475 12.31 26.06 2.98
CA GLY A 475 12.52 24.70 3.46
C GLY A 475 13.85 24.46 4.18
N GLY A 476 14.68 25.50 4.32
CA GLY A 476 15.94 25.42 5.07
C GLY A 476 15.68 25.30 6.57
N ILE A 477 16.39 24.40 7.23
CA ILE A 477 16.33 24.24 8.69
C ILE A 477 16.99 25.46 9.34
N VAL A 478 16.25 26.11 10.23
CA VAL A 478 16.70 27.30 10.96
C VAL A 478 16.94 27.03 12.44
N HIS A 479 16.21 26.06 13.02
CA HIS A 479 16.45 25.55 14.37
C HIS A 479 16.10 24.07 14.42
N GLN A 480 16.83 23.29 15.21
CA GLN A 480 16.48 21.91 15.52
C GLN A 480 16.90 21.61 16.96
N GLU A 481 15.97 21.11 17.77
CA GLU A 481 16.21 20.77 19.16
C GLU A 481 15.44 19.52 19.57
N THR A 482 16.15 18.54 20.12
CA THR A 482 15.57 17.30 20.64
C THR A 482 15.60 17.33 22.16
N TYR A 483 14.52 16.90 22.80
CA TYR A 483 14.44 16.69 24.24
C TYR A 483 14.10 15.23 24.55
N GLU A 484 14.37 14.79 25.79
CA GLU A 484 14.17 13.41 26.28
C GLU A 484 13.35 13.38 27.57
#